data_AF-A0A941L5I6-F1
#
_entry.id   AF-A0A941L5I6-F1
#
_cell.length_a   1.000
_cell.length_b   1.000
_cell.length_c   1.000
_cell.angle_alpha   90.00
_cell.angle_beta   90.00
_cell.angle_gamma   90.00
#
_symmetry.space_group_name_H-M   'P 1'
#
loop_
_entity.id
_entity.type
_entity.pdbx_description
1 polymer ?
#
loop_
_entity_poly.entity_id
_entity_poly.type
_entity_poly.pdbx_seq_one_letter_code
_entity_poly.pdbx_strand_id
1 'polypeptide(L)'
;MDPSEEIEFEREMMSNENLLIEVESLRSTYNKVKKLPLKQTPAEILNKVKEQAVSDQQKRLRSSFKLIGWFGKTVAVAATILLLISVSVYFIDFGTLTSSPAQTTVISAGTVQPWVDRNEIINISDRTDAVQAQRIGAEYEKSYEKLIPVNKVDEPSNQRQGVLLTSSPVNN
;
A
#
# COMPACT_ATOMS: atom_id res chain seq x y z
N MET A 1 -11.23 -2.48 -26.11
CA MET A 1 -11.20 -1.22 -26.85
C MET A 1 -12.31 -1.28 -27.86
N ASP A 2 -13.10 -0.24 -27.92
CA ASP A 2 -14.13 -0.10 -28.94
C ASP A 2 -13.48 0.42 -30.25
N PRO A 3 -14.01 0.09 -31.44
CA PRO A 3 -13.35 0.38 -32.72
C PRO A 3 -13.04 1.86 -32.95
N SER A 4 -13.83 2.77 -32.37
CA SER A 4 -13.58 4.22 -32.45
C SER A 4 -12.38 4.67 -31.61
N GLU A 5 -12.18 4.06 -30.43
CA GLU A 5 -11.06 4.38 -29.54
C GLU A 5 -9.74 3.86 -30.10
N GLU A 6 -9.76 2.71 -30.79
CA GLU A 6 -8.58 2.14 -31.44
C GLU A 6 -8.03 3.07 -32.54
N ILE A 7 -8.91 3.65 -33.37
CA ILE A 7 -8.50 4.58 -34.45
C ILE A 7 -7.91 5.89 -33.88
N GLU A 8 -8.48 6.42 -32.80
CA GLU A 8 -7.95 7.61 -32.14
C GLU A 8 -6.59 7.32 -31.51
N PHE A 9 -6.47 6.17 -30.84
CA PHE A 9 -5.22 5.72 -30.25
C PHE A 9 -4.12 5.49 -31.30
N GLU A 10 -4.43 4.89 -32.45
CA GLU A 10 -3.48 4.74 -33.56
C GLU A 10 -2.99 6.10 -34.07
N ARG A 11 -3.88 7.11 -34.14
CA ARG A 11 -3.53 8.47 -34.54
C ARG A 11 -2.58 9.12 -33.51
N GLU A 12 -2.86 8.94 -32.22
CA GLU A 12 -1.97 9.42 -31.16
C GLU A 12 -0.61 8.72 -31.20
N MET A 13 -0.60 7.41 -31.43
CA MET A 13 0.62 6.61 -31.53
C MET A 13 1.50 7.04 -32.71
N MET A 14 0.90 7.44 -33.84
CA MET A 14 1.65 7.98 -34.99
C MET A 14 2.24 9.37 -34.73
N SER A 15 1.62 10.16 -33.85
CA SER A 15 2.08 11.54 -33.56
C SER A 15 2.99 11.64 -32.33
N ASN A 16 2.92 10.67 -31.42
CA ASN A 16 3.67 10.65 -30.16
C ASN A 16 4.63 9.46 -30.08
N GLU A 17 5.93 9.73 -30.25
CA GLU A 17 7.00 8.72 -30.18
C GLU A 17 7.07 8.04 -28.80
N ASN A 18 6.79 8.75 -27.71
CA ASN A 18 6.80 8.15 -26.36
C ASN A 18 5.72 7.08 -26.22
N LEU A 19 4.53 7.34 -26.79
CA LEU A 19 3.43 6.38 -26.76
C LEU A 19 3.75 5.14 -27.61
N LEU A 20 4.40 5.33 -28.76
CA LEU A 20 4.88 4.22 -29.59
C LEU A 20 5.89 3.33 -28.83
N ILE A 21 6.85 3.94 -28.11
CA ILE A 21 7.81 3.22 -27.29
C ILE A 21 7.11 2.42 -26.20
N GLU A 22 6.10 3.02 -25.54
CA GLU A 22 5.32 2.34 -24.51
C GLU A 22 4.62 1.10 -25.08
N VAL A 23 3.86 1.23 -26.16
CA VAL A 23 3.12 0.12 -26.78
C VAL A 23 4.07 -1.01 -27.22
N GLU A 24 5.19 -0.70 -27.85
CA GLU A 24 6.17 -1.71 -28.26
C GLU A 24 6.88 -2.35 -27.05
N SER A 25 7.12 -1.60 -25.97
CA SER A 25 7.65 -2.17 -24.73
C SER A 25 6.67 -3.15 -24.06
N LEU A 26 5.37 -2.82 -24.05
CA LEU A 26 4.30 -3.68 -23.57
C LEU A 26 4.19 -4.94 -24.43
N ARG A 27 4.21 -4.77 -25.76
CA ARG A 27 4.16 -5.87 -26.73
C ARG A 27 5.35 -6.82 -26.60
N SER A 28 6.55 -6.26 -26.43
CA SER A 28 7.77 -7.03 -26.19
C SER A 28 7.68 -7.85 -24.90
N THR A 29 7.21 -7.22 -23.82
CA THR A 29 7.01 -7.89 -22.52
C THR A 29 5.96 -9.00 -22.62
N TYR A 30 4.84 -8.74 -23.28
CA TYR A 30 3.81 -9.74 -23.56
C TYR A 30 4.39 -10.94 -24.34
N ASN A 31 5.17 -10.68 -25.39
CA ASN A 31 5.81 -11.74 -26.17
C ASN A 31 6.81 -12.56 -25.36
N LYS A 32 7.54 -11.94 -24.41
CA LYS A 32 8.43 -12.65 -23.48
C LYS A 32 7.63 -13.54 -22.53
N VAL A 33 6.58 -13.00 -21.92
CA VAL A 33 5.71 -13.73 -20.97
C VAL A 33 4.99 -14.89 -21.66
N LYS A 34 4.47 -14.66 -22.87
CA LYS A 34 3.77 -15.67 -23.67
C LYS A 34 4.63 -16.90 -24.01
N LYS A 35 5.95 -16.72 -24.12
CA LYS A 35 6.91 -17.80 -24.43
C LYS A 35 7.34 -18.60 -23.20
N LEU A 36 6.94 -18.20 -22.00
CA LEU A 36 7.34 -18.92 -20.79
C LEU A 36 6.66 -20.30 -20.75
N PRO A 37 7.40 -21.36 -20.37
CA PRO A 37 6.84 -22.69 -20.25
C PRO A 37 5.80 -22.70 -19.13
N LEU A 38 4.63 -23.28 -19.41
CA LEU A 38 3.62 -23.54 -18.40
C LEU A 38 4.13 -24.67 -17.50
N LYS A 39 4.69 -24.30 -16.34
CA LYS A 39 5.15 -25.26 -15.33
C LYS A 39 4.05 -25.43 -14.28
N GLN A 40 3.51 -26.64 -14.20
CA GLN A 40 2.53 -26.96 -13.16
C GLN A 40 3.25 -27.11 -11.81
N THR A 41 2.65 -26.53 -10.77
CA THR A 41 3.16 -26.65 -9.41
C THR A 41 3.01 -28.10 -8.92
N PRO A 42 4.02 -28.67 -8.23
CA PRO A 42 3.90 -30.00 -7.62
C PRO A 42 2.67 -30.10 -6.71
N ALA A 43 1.92 -31.21 -6.82
CA ALA A 43 0.67 -31.41 -6.09
C ALA A 43 0.82 -31.29 -4.57
N GLU A 44 1.96 -31.72 -4.03
CA GLU A 44 2.27 -31.65 -2.61
C GLU A 44 2.29 -30.20 -2.09
N ILE A 45 2.95 -29.29 -2.80
CA ILE A 45 3.04 -27.87 -2.42
C ILE A 45 1.67 -27.21 -2.54
N LEU A 46 0.93 -27.51 -3.60
CA LEU A 46 -0.42 -26.99 -3.80
C LEU A 46 -1.35 -27.37 -2.64
N ASN A 47 -1.31 -28.64 -2.23
CA ASN A 47 -2.10 -29.13 -1.10
C ASN A 47 -1.67 -28.48 0.21
N LYS A 48 -0.36 -28.34 0.46
CA LYS A 48 0.17 -27.69 1.66
C LYS A 48 -0.24 -26.23 1.76
N VAL A 49 -0.18 -25.47 0.66
CA VAL A 49 -0.60 -24.06 0.61
C VAL A 49 -2.11 -23.95 0.82
N LYS A 50 -2.91 -24.83 0.20
CA LYS A 50 -4.36 -24.87 0.39
C LYS A 50 -4.73 -25.15 1.84
N GLU A 51 -4.11 -26.15 2.45
CA GLU A 51 -4.33 -26.50 3.85
C GLU A 51 -3.91 -25.35 4.78
N GLN A 52 -2.75 -24.75 4.54
CA GLN A 52 -2.26 -23.62 5.32
C GLN A 52 -3.21 -22.42 5.20
N ALA A 53 -3.65 -22.06 4.00
CA ALA A 53 -4.59 -20.96 3.77
C ALA A 53 -5.93 -21.18 4.48
N VAL A 54 -6.48 -22.40 4.40
CA VAL A 54 -7.72 -22.77 5.11
C VAL A 54 -7.51 -22.69 6.63
N SER A 55 -6.38 -23.19 7.14
CA SER A 55 -6.08 -23.16 8.57
C SER A 55 -5.94 -21.73 9.11
N ASP A 56 -5.30 -20.83 8.36
CA ASP A 56 -5.10 -19.43 8.74
C ASP A 56 -6.42 -18.65 8.70
N GLN A 57 -7.27 -18.92 7.69
CA GLN A 57 -8.62 -18.38 7.65
C GLN A 57 -9.45 -18.85 8.84
N GLN A 58 -9.39 -20.14 9.18
CA GLN A 58 -10.11 -20.70 10.32
C GLN A 58 -9.63 -20.10 11.66
N LYS A 59 -8.32 -19.89 11.83
CA LYS A 59 -7.75 -19.22 13.02
C LYS A 59 -8.25 -17.78 13.15
N ARG A 60 -8.25 -17.02 12.06
CA ARG A 60 -8.75 -15.63 12.03
C ARG A 60 -10.23 -15.53 12.41
N LEU A 61 -11.06 -16.43 11.88
CA LEU A 61 -12.48 -16.49 12.25
C LEU A 61 -12.64 -16.87 13.72
N ARG A 62 -11.91 -17.87 14.22
CA ARG A 62 -11.99 -18.26 15.64
C ARG A 62 -11.52 -17.16 16.59
N SER A 63 -10.53 -16.34 16.22
CA SER A 63 -10.07 -15.23 17.05
C SER A 63 -11.06 -14.07 17.09
N SER A 64 -11.75 -13.76 15.98
CA SER A 64 -12.72 -12.65 15.94
C SER A 64 -13.93 -12.91 16.83
N PHE A 65 -14.42 -14.15 16.90
CA PHE A 65 -15.53 -14.53 17.79
C PHE A 65 -15.19 -14.44 19.29
N LYS A 66 -13.91 -14.55 19.69
CA LYS A 66 -13.51 -14.43 21.11
C LYS A 66 -13.64 -13.00 21.65
N LEU A 67 -13.39 -11.99 20.81
CA LEU A 67 -13.51 -10.59 21.23
C LEU A 67 -14.98 -10.18 21.36
N ILE A 68 -15.84 -10.59 20.43
CA ILE A 68 -17.29 -10.30 20.46
C ILE A 68 -17.96 -10.91 21.71
N GLY A 69 -17.57 -12.12 22.11
CA GLY A 69 -18.10 -12.77 23.32
C GLY A 69 -17.73 -12.09 24.63
N TRP A 70 -16.62 -11.32 24.68
CA TRP A 70 -16.19 -10.63 25.91
C TRP A 70 -16.85 -9.25 26.04
N PHE A 71 -16.95 -8.48 24.96
CA PHE A 71 -17.64 -7.17 24.98
C PHE A 71 -19.17 -7.29 25.12
N GLY A 72 -19.77 -8.38 24.65
CA GLY A 72 -21.22 -8.60 24.82
C GLY A 72 -21.66 -8.73 26.28
N LYS A 73 -20.80 -9.23 27.18
CA LYS A 73 -21.14 -9.43 28.60
C LYS A 73 -21.04 -8.14 29.42
N THR A 74 -20.16 -7.21 29.06
CA THR A 74 -19.97 -5.95 29.82
C THR A 74 -20.95 -4.86 29.40
N VAL A 75 -21.27 -4.77 28.10
CA VAL A 75 -22.22 -3.77 27.56
C VAL A 75 -23.65 -4.01 28.09
N ALA A 76 -24.07 -5.27 28.21
CA ALA A 76 -25.39 -5.61 28.74
C ALA A 76 -25.59 -5.16 30.20
N VAL A 77 -24.55 -5.23 31.04
CA VAL A 77 -24.63 -4.81 32.46
C VAL A 77 -24.61 -3.29 32.61
N ALA A 78 -23.85 -2.57 31.78
CA ALA A 78 -23.82 -1.11 31.83
C ALA A 78 -25.13 -0.46 31.33
N ALA A 79 -25.74 -1.03 30.29
CA ALA A 79 -27.00 -0.52 29.72
C ALA A 79 -28.17 -0.65 30.71
N THR A 80 -28.25 -1.74 31.48
CA THR A 80 -29.31 -1.91 32.50
C THR A 80 -29.17 -0.92 33.66
N ILE A 81 -27.93 -0.60 34.05
CA ILE A 81 -27.65 0.42 35.08
C ILE A 81 -28.03 1.82 34.57
N LEU A 82 -27.66 2.17 33.33
CA LEU A 82 -28.03 3.46 32.73
C LEU A 82 -29.55 3.63 32.56
N LEU A 83 -30.29 2.58 32.21
CA LEU A 83 -31.74 2.62 32.04
C LEU A 83 -32.45 2.85 33.40
N LEU A 84 -31.94 2.27 34.49
CA LEU A 84 -32.43 2.53 35.85
C LEU A 84 -32.15 3.97 36.31
N ILE A 85 -31.00 4.54 35.92
CA ILE A 85 -30.66 5.95 36.23
C ILE A 85 -31.49 6.91 35.37
N SER A 86 -31.76 6.61 34.09
CA SER A 86 -32.55 7.50 33.24
C SER A 86 -34.02 7.62 33.68
N VAL A 87 -34.62 6.53 34.20
CA VAL A 87 -36.00 6.58 34.71
C VAL A 87 -36.12 7.48 35.95
N SER A 88 -35.06 7.61 36.75
CA SER A 88 -35.06 8.47 37.94
C SER A 88 -34.79 9.95 37.60
N VAL A 89 -34.04 10.25 36.53
CA VAL A 89 -33.76 11.64 36.10
C VAL A 89 -34.92 12.27 35.32
N TYR A 90 -35.75 11.46 34.63
CA TYR A 90 -36.90 11.99 33.86
C TYR A 90 -37.97 12.68 34.73
N PHE A 91 -37.99 12.46 36.05
CA PHE A 91 -38.90 13.17 36.95
C PHE A 91 -38.35 14.53 37.45
N ILE A 92 -37.09 14.87 37.19
CA ILE A 92 -36.42 16.01 37.84
C ILE A 92 -36.08 17.15 36.85
N ASP A 93 -35.88 16.89 35.56
CA ASP A 93 -35.23 17.87 34.66
C ASP A 93 -36.07 18.29 33.43
N PHE A 94 -37.29 18.80 33.66
CA PHE A 94 -38.14 19.40 32.62
C PHE A 94 -37.94 20.92 32.54
N GLY A 95 -36.69 21.38 32.46
CA GLY A 95 -36.42 22.82 32.46
C GLY A 95 -34.99 23.18 32.12
N THR A 96 -34.59 23.04 30.85
CA THR A 96 -33.66 23.95 30.14
C THR A 96 -33.33 23.41 28.75
N LEU A 97 -34.12 23.80 27.74
CA LEU A 97 -33.72 23.71 26.34
C LEU A 97 -33.07 25.05 25.95
N THR A 98 -31.77 25.08 25.70
CA THR A 98 -31.13 26.19 24.99
C THR A 98 -30.19 25.68 23.90
N SER A 99 -30.31 26.35 22.76
CA SER A 99 -29.80 26.04 21.43
C SER A 99 -28.31 26.29 21.27
N SER A 100 -27.65 25.49 20.42
CA SER A 100 -26.29 25.74 19.93
C SER A 100 -26.32 25.97 18.41
N PRO A 101 -25.77 27.08 17.87
CA PRO A 101 -25.73 27.30 16.43
C PRO A 101 -24.52 26.58 15.79
N ALA A 102 -24.76 25.90 14.68
CA ALA A 102 -23.73 25.25 13.87
C ALA A 102 -22.85 26.28 13.15
N GLN A 103 -21.52 26.11 13.25
CA GLN A 103 -20.54 26.87 12.47
C GLN A 103 -20.07 26.03 11.27
N THR A 104 -20.25 26.57 10.07
CA THR A 104 -19.75 26.02 8.81
C THR A 104 -18.27 26.36 8.65
N THR A 105 -17.41 25.36 8.52
CA THR A 105 -15.97 25.54 8.28
C THR A 105 -15.68 25.49 6.78
N VAL A 106 -15.07 26.55 6.24
CA VAL A 106 -14.59 26.64 4.86
C VAL A 106 -13.16 26.11 4.82
N ILE A 107 -12.88 25.08 4.02
CA ILE A 107 -11.55 24.45 3.93
C ILE A 107 -10.67 25.26 2.98
N SER A 108 -9.60 25.86 3.51
CA SER A 108 -8.52 26.49 2.75
C SER A 108 -7.54 25.42 2.26
N ALA A 109 -7.19 25.43 0.96
CA ALA A 109 -6.26 24.49 0.35
C ALA A 109 -4.81 24.80 0.80
N GLY A 110 -4.35 24.12 1.85
CA GLY A 110 -2.96 24.12 2.28
C GLY A 110 -2.07 23.21 1.42
N THR A 111 -0.76 23.50 1.45
CA THR A 111 0.32 22.76 0.77
C THR A 111 0.17 21.26 0.99
N VAL A 112 -0.10 20.51 -0.09
CA VAL A 112 -0.26 19.06 -0.07
C VAL A 112 1.07 18.43 0.34
N GLN A 113 1.19 18.01 1.60
CA GLN A 113 2.22 17.06 1.98
C GLN A 113 1.79 15.68 1.46
N PRO A 114 2.62 14.98 0.67
CA PRO A 114 2.29 13.62 0.25
C PRO A 114 2.15 12.75 1.51
N TRP A 115 1.11 11.93 1.54
CA TRP A 115 0.91 10.95 2.60
C TRP A 115 2.00 9.89 2.47
N VAL A 116 3.02 9.99 3.31
CA VAL A 116 4.04 8.95 3.47
C VAL A 116 3.67 8.19 4.73
N ASP A 117 3.31 6.91 4.59
CA ASP A 117 3.11 6.04 5.73
C ASP A 117 4.45 5.81 6.45
N ARG A 118 4.52 6.21 7.72
CA ARG A 118 5.70 6.07 8.58
C ARG A 118 5.49 5.03 9.68
N ASN A 119 4.34 4.36 9.70
CA ASN A 119 4.04 3.37 10.74
C ASN A 119 4.72 2.02 10.46
N GLU A 120 5.04 1.73 9.19
CA GLU A 120 5.68 0.48 8.76
C GLU A 120 7.02 0.72 8.06
N ILE A 121 7.97 1.34 8.77
CA ILE A 121 9.34 1.50 8.26
C ILE A 121 10.06 0.14 8.32
N ILE A 122 10.42 -0.41 7.17
CA ILE A 122 11.20 -1.65 7.09
C ILE A 122 12.67 -1.34 7.40
N ASN A 123 13.16 -1.82 8.55
CA ASN A 123 14.57 -1.73 8.90
C ASN A 123 15.35 -2.88 8.25
N ILE A 124 16.36 -2.54 7.44
CA ILE A 124 17.19 -3.53 6.72
C ILE A 124 17.99 -4.43 7.69
N SER A 125 18.27 -3.94 8.90
CA SER A 125 18.93 -4.68 9.98
C SER A 125 18.14 -5.89 10.48
N ASP A 126 16.82 -5.89 10.33
CA ASP A 126 15.97 -6.96 10.91
C ASP A 126 15.93 -8.22 10.02
N ARG A 127 16.40 -8.14 8.77
CA ARG A 127 16.28 -9.21 7.77
C ARG A 127 17.62 -9.70 7.21
N THR A 128 18.73 -9.07 7.57
CA THR A 128 20.06 -9.39 7.04
C THR A 128 21.10 -9.40 8.14
N ASP A 129 22.18 -10.19 7.99
CA ASP A 129 23.27 -10.21 8.95
C ASP A 129 23.81 -8.79 9.18
N ALA A 130 24.20 -8.46 10.42
CA ALA A 130 24.63 -7.11 10.80
C ALA A 130 25.72 -6.52 9.87
N VAL A 131 26.62 -7.38 9.36
CA VAL A 131 27.68 -6.99 8.41
C VAL A 131 27.11 -6.64 7.03
N GLN A 132 26.09 -7.35 6.56
CA GLN A 132 25.42 -7.05 5.29
C GLN A 132 24.57 -5.78 5.41
N ALA A 133 23.83 -5.63 6.51
CA ALA A 133 23.06 -4.42 6.79
C ALA A 133 23.94 -3.16 6.76
N GLN A 134 25.13 -3.23 7.36
CA GLN A 134 26.09 -2.12 7.36
C GLN A 134 26.63 -1.79 5.96
N ARG A 135 26.89 -2.81 5.13
CA ARG A 135 27.33 -2.61 3.73
C ARG A 135 26.23 -1.97 2.89
N ILE A 136 25.00 -2.45 3.01
CA ILE A 136 23.84 -1.90 2.28
C ILE A 136 23.59 -0.45 2.70
N GLY A 137 23.67 -0.14 4.00
CA GLY A 137 23.57 1.24 4.48
C GLY A 137 24.66 2.15 3.90
N ALA A 138 25.91 1.68 3.86
CA ALA A 138 27.01 2.45 3.28
C ALA A 138 26.87 2.64 1.75
N GLU A 139 26.35 1.64 1.03
CA GLU A 139 26.06 1.74 -0.40
C GLU A 139 24.92 2.71 -0.70
N TYR A 140 23.89 2.70 0.15
CA TYR A 140 22.76 3.61 0.06
C TYR A 140 23.19 5.06 0.26
N GLU A 141 24.01 5.35 1.27
CA GLU A 141 24.56 6.70 1.48
C GLU A 141 25.42 7.17 0.30
N LYS A 142 26.27 6.28 -0.23
CA LYS A 142 27.07 6.56 -1.44
C LYS A 142 26.22 6.80 -2.70
N SER A 143 24.99 6.29 -2.73
CA SER A 143 24.07 6.53 -3.84
C SER A 143 23.55 7.97 -3.87
N TYR A 144 23.37 8.60 -2.71
CA TYR A 144 22.93 10.00 -2.62
C TYR A 144 23.94 10.98 -3.19
N GLU A 145 25.23 10.68 -3.04
CA GLU A 145 26.31 11.50 -3.62
C GLU A 145 26.30 11.50 -5.16
N LYS A 146 25.64 10.52 -5.78
CA LYS A 146 25.48 10.43 -7.24
C LYS A 146 24.25 11.17 -7.76
N LEU A 147 23.36 11.63 -6.88
CA LEU A 147 22.15 12.33 -7.30
C LEU A 147 22.51 13.76 -7.71
N ILE A 148 22.29 14.06 -8.99
CA ILE A 148 22.43 15.42 -9.50
C ILE A 148 21.10 16.16 -9.23
N PRO A 149 21.12 17.34 -8.60
CA PRO A 149 19.91 18.15 -8.43
C PRO A 149 19.29 18.47 -9.79
N VAL A 150 17.97 18.32 -9.90
CA VAL A 150 17.18 18.54 -11.14
C VAL A 150 17.39 19.94 -11.75
N ASN A 151 17.85 20.91 -10.94
CA ASN A 151 18.12 22.28 -11.40
C ASN A 151 19.53 22.52 -11.98
N LYS A 152 20.36 21.47 -12.18
CA LYS A 152 21.73 21.59 -12.73
C LYS A 152 21.94 20.81 -14.04
N VAL A 153 20.91 20.73 -14.88
CA VAL A 153 20.95 20.00 -16.17
C VAL A 153 21.53 20.87 -17.29
N ASP A 154 22.67 21.53 -17.06
CA ASP A 154 23.33 22.34 -18.10
C ASP A 154 24.69 21.77 -18.56
N GLU A 155 25.19 20.71 -17.92
CA GLU A 155 26.46 20.08 -18.28
C GLU A 155 26.24 18.61 -18.70
N PRO A 156 26.50 18.24 -19.96
CA PRO A 156 26.41 16.85 -20.40
C PRO A 156 27.57 16.05 -19.79
N SER A 157 27.36 15.52 -18.58
CA SER A 157 28.34 14.64 -17.96
C SER A 157 28.40 13.31 -18.73
N ASN A 158 29.55 12.99 -19.31
CA ASN A 158 29.81 11.75 -20.05
C ASN A 158 29.90 10.50 -19.13
N GLN A 159 29.46 10.61 -17.88
CA GLN A 159 29.42 9.48 -16.96
C GLN A 159 28.19 8.64 -17.27
N ARG A 160 28.41 7.49 -17.91
CA ARG A 160 27.42 6.40 -17.98
C ARG A 160 27.16 5.88 -16.56
N GLN A 161 26.26 6.55 -15.85
CA GLN A 161 25.81 6.16 -14.53
C GLN A 161 24.79 5.04 -14.70
N GLY A 162 25.26 3.79 -14.61
CA GLY A 162 24.39 2.63 -14.56
C GLY A 162 23.49 2.72 -13.33
N VAL A 163 22.17 2.83 -13.55
CA VAL A 163 21.18 2.70 -12.50
C VAL A 163 21.23 1.26 -12.02
N LEU A 164 21.78 1.04 -10.82
CA LEU A 164 21.76 -0.25 -10.15
C LEU A 164 20.33 -0.52 -9.66
N LEU A 165 19.52 -1.11 -10.53
CA LEU A 165 18.21 -1.65 -10.18
C LEU A 165 18.46 -2.93 -9.40
N THR A 166 18.13 -2.93 -8.11
CA THR A 166 18.43 -4.01 -7.16
C THR A 166 17.67 -5.29 -7.50
N SER A 167 18.22 -6.11 -8.40
CA SER A 167 17.87 -7.52 -8.55
C SER A 167 18.92 -8.27 -9.37
N SER A 168 20.14 -8.38 -8.83
CA SER A 168 21.08 -9.41 -9.30
C SER A 168 21.47 -10.28 -8.11
N PRO A 169 21.05 -11.56 -8.07
CA PRO A 169 21.57 -12.49 -7.10
C PRO A 169 23.04 -12.77 -7.40
N VAL A 170 23.89 -12.65 -6.38
CA VAL A 170 25.28 -13.12 -6.42
C VAL A 170 25.24 -14.65 -6.49
N ASN A 171 25.60 -15.22 -7.64
CA ASN A 171 25.96 -16.63 -7.73
C ASN A 171 27.34 -16.80 -7.06
N ASN A 172 27.41 -17.69 -6.07
CA ASN A 172 28.66 -18.29 -5.60
C ASN A 172 29.15 -19.34 -6.60
#